data_AF-A0A5N4E737-F1
#
_entry.id   AF-A0A5N4E737-F1
#
_cell.length_a   1.000
_cell.length_b   1.000
_cell.length_c   1.000
_cell.angle_alpha   90.00
_cell.angle_beta   90.00
_cell.angle_gamma   90.00
#
_symmetry.space_group_name_H-M   'P 1'
#
loop_
_entity.id
_entity.type
_entity.pdbx_description
1 polymer ?
#
loop_
_entity_poly.entity_id
_entity_poly.type
_entity_poly.pdbx_seq_one_letter_code
_entity_poly.pdbx_strand_id
1 'polypeptide(L)'
;MGNFSWCSKRCMGKTRITGVIYSESNNELVRTKTLLKDYMVLLDSTPHRQWYQSHYVLPLGRKKRANLTPGGRDFKQKNDQRIFRRTMMTEKRMPKSAVF
;
A
#
# COMPACT_ATOMS: atom_id res chain seq x y z
N MET A 1 -15.14 1.32 -6.72
CA MET A 1 -14.24 0.74 -5.69
C MET A 1 -14.09 -0.74 -6.00
N GLY A 2 -12.94 -1.34 -5.72
CA GLY A 2 -12.67 -2.75 -6.02
C GLY A 2 -11.88 -3.42 -4.90
N ASN A 3 -11.87 -4.76 -4.89
CA ASN A 3 -11.04 -5.54 -3.98
C ASN A 3 -9.73 -5.91 -4.70
N PHE A 4 -8.60 -5.43 -4.19
CA PHE A 4 -7.30 -5.62 -4.84
C PHE A 4 -6.34 -6.35 -3.91
N SER A 5 -5.59 -7.30 -4.47
CA SER A 5 -4.61 -8.09 -3.74
C SER A 5 -3.20 -7.54 -3.95
N TRP A 6 -2.39 -7.55 -2.88
CA TRP A 6 -0.96 -7.32 -2.91
C TRP A 6 -0.24 -8.66 -2.72
N CYS A 7 0.08 -9.31 -3.84
CA CYS A 7 0.60 -10.69 -3.84
C CYS A 7 1.87 -10.87 -3.00
N SER A 8 2.81 -9.91 -3.03
CA SER A 8 4.07 -10.02 -2.28
C SER A 8 3.88 -10.11 -0.75
N LYS A 9 2.76 -9.57 -0.24
CA LYS A 9 2.41 -9.58 1.19
C LYS A 9 1.19 -10.43 1.50
N ARG A 10 0.63 -11.10 0.49
CA ARG A 10 -0.60 -11.90 0.59
C ARG A 10 -1.70 -11.17 1.37
N CYS A 11 -1.87 -9.88 1.11
CA CYS A 11 -2.94 -9.09 1.70
C CYS A 11 -3.90 -8.60 0.62
N MET A 12 -5.13 -8.32 1.00
CA MET A 12 -6.17 -7.83 0.11
C MET A 12 -6.94 -6.72 0.82
N GLY A 13 -7.28 -5.68 0.07
CA GLY A 13 -7.99 -4.53 0.60
C GLY A 13 -8.97 -3.94 -0.41
N LYS A 14 -10.09 -3.44 0.10
CA LYS A 14 -11.02 -2.63 -0.70
C LYS A 14 -10.40 -1.26 -0.92
N THR A 15 -10.06 -0.94 -2.16
CA THR A 15 -9.45 0.34 -2.53
C THR A 15 -10.30 1.11 -3.54
N ARG A 16 -10.09 2.42 -3.58
CA ARG A 16 -10.68 3.27 -4.61
C ARG A 16 -9.79 3.26 -5.85
N ILE A 17 -10.43 3.14 -7.01
CA ILE A 17 -9.77 3.29 -8.31
C ILE A 17 -9.72 4.78 -8.62
N THR A 18 -8.53 5.30 -8.90
CA THR A 18 -8.31 6.73 -9.20
C THR A 18 -8.50 7.01 -10.69
N GLY A 19 -8.03 6.10 -11.55
CA GLY A 19 -8.17 6.24 -12.99
C GLY A 19 -7.50 5.10 -13.75
N VAL A 20 -7.77 5.03 -15.05
CA VAL A 20 -7.13 4.11 -16.00
C VAL A 20 -5.92 4.82 -16.59
N ILE A 21 -4.78 4.11 -16.70
CA ILE A 21 -3.53 4.64 -17.27
C ILE A 21 -3.30 4.08 -18.66
N TYR A 22 -3.61 2.79 -18.87
CA TYR A 22 -3.28 2.07 -20.09
C TYR A 22 -4.34 1.02 -20.43
N SER A 23 -4.59 0.88 -21.73
CA SER A 23 -5.37 -0.18 -22.36
C SER A 23 -4.68 -0.57 -23.66
N GLU A 24 -4.59 -1.86 -23.96
CA GLU A 24 -3.94 -2.35 -25.18
C GLU A 24 -4.84 -2.21 -26.42
N SER A 25 -6.15 -2.25 -26.25
CA SER A 25 -7.10 -2.33 -27.36
C SER A 25 -7.55 -0.96 -27.90
N ASN A 26 -7.67 0.05 -27.04
CA ASN A 26 -8.14 1.36 -27.46
C ASN A 26 -7.73 2.47 -26.47
N ASN A 27 -7.05 3.50 -26.97
CA ASN A 27 -6.60 4.65 -26.19
C ASN A 27 -7.73 5.58 -25.74
N GLU A 28 -8.88 5.59 -26.44
CA GLU A 28 -10.03 6.40 -26.01
C GLU A 28 -10.57 5.95 -24.63
N LEU A 29 -10.40 4.67 -24.28
CA LEU A 29 -10.84 4.14 -22.97
C LEU A 29 -10.02 4.71 -21.81
N VAL A 30 -8.77 5.10 -22.08
CA VAL A 30 -7.93 5.81 -21.10
C VAL A 30 -8.49 7.23 -20.87
N ARG A 31 -8.94 7.89 -21.94
CA ARG A 31 -9.50 9.25 -21.89
C ARG A 31 -10.84 9.30 -21.17
N THR A 32 -11.70 8.31 -21.40
CA THR A 32 -13.04 8.23 -20.78
C THR A 32 -13.06 7.56 -19.41
N LYS A 33 -11.93 6.98 -18.97
CA LYS A 33 -11.82 6.20 -17.71
C LYS A 33 -12.81 5.05 -17.64
N THR A 34 -13.05 4.38 -18.77
CA THR A 34 -13.93 3.21 -18.85
C THR A 34 -13.18 1.96 -18.36
N LEU A 35 -13.86 1.13 -17.56
CA LEU A 35 -13.27 -0.07 -16.96
C LEU A 35 -13.71 -1.33 -17.73
N LEU A 36 -12.76 -2.00 -18.40
CA LEU A 36 -12.90 -3.30 -19.05
C LEU A 36 -12.13 -4.44 -18.33
N LYS A 37 -12.00 -5.62 -18.93
CA LYS A 37 -10.98 -6.57 -18.49
C LYS A 37 -9.61 -6.13 -19.05
N ASP A 38 -8.53 -6.43 -18.34
CA ASP A 38 -7.14 -6.25 -18.82
C ASP A 38 -6.70 -4.79 -19.06
N TYR A 39 -7.02 -3.89 -18.10
CA TYR A 39 -6.47 -2.53 -18.05
C TYR A 39 -5.42 -2.37 -16.94
N MET A 40 -4.53 -1.38 -17.09
CA MET A 40 -3.70 -0.90 -15.99
C MET A 40 -4.33 0.32 -15.34
N VAL A 41 -4.60 0.24 -14.03
CA VAL A 41 -5.23 1.31 -13.24
C VAL A 41 -4.33 1.85 -12.16
N LEU A 42 -4.55 3.12 -11.82
CA LEU A 42 -4.03 3.73 -10.61
C LEU A 42 -4.97 3.45 -9.44
N LEU A 43 -4.43 2.89 -8.36
CA LEU A 43 -5.15 2.58 -7.13
C LEU A 43 -4.71 3.49 -5.99
N ASP A 44 -5.64 3.80 -5.08
CA ASP A 44 -5.28 4.42 -3.81
C ASP A 44 -4.50 3.44 -2.92
N SER A 45 -3.37 3.93 -2.38
CA SER A 45 -2.43 3.16 -1.55
C SER A 45 -2.77 3.16 -0.06
N THR A 46 -3.67 4.06 0.38
CA THR A 46 -4.03 4.26 1.80
C THR A 46 -4.38 2.97 2.56
N PRO A 47 -5.26 2.07 2.07
CA PRO A 47 -5.62 0.85 2.80
C PRO A 47 -4.43 -0.11 2.97
N HIS A 48 -3.57 -0.25 1.95
CA HIS A 48 -2.40 -1.14 2.01
C HIS A 48 -1.30 -0.54 2.90
N ARG A 49 -1.15 0.79 2.90
CA ARG A 49 -0.25 1.52 3.79
C ARG A 49 -0.66 1.38 5.25
N GLN A 50 -1.95 1.50 5.55
CA GLN A 50 -2.47 1.33 6.91
C GLN A 50 -2.29 -0.11 7.40
N TRP A 51 -2.56 -1.10 6.53
CA TRP A 51 -2.27 -2.50 6.84
C TRP A 51 -0.80 -2.72 7.16
N TYR A 52 0.12 -2.20 6.34
CA TYR A 52 1.55 -2.38 6.56
C TYR A 52 2.03 -1.70 7.85
N GLN A 53 1.56 -0.48 8.12
CA GLN A 53 1.89 0.23 9.37
C GLN A 53 1.42 -0.54 10.60
N SER A 54 0.23 -1.17 10.54
CA SER A 54 -0.27 -2.03 11.61
C SER A 54 0.54 -3.33 11.75
N HIS A 55 0.89 -3.95 10.61
CA HIS A 55 1.54 -5.27 10.59
C HIS A 55 3.03 -5.20 10.96
N TYR A 56 3.72 -4.14 10.53
CA TYR A 56 5.15 -3.97 10.76
C TYR A 56 5.48 -2.89 11.81
N VAL A 57 4.50 -2.13 12.30
CA VAL A 57 4.72 -1.03 13.26
C VAL A 57 5.76 -0.01 12.74
N LEU A 58 5.89 0.09 11.42
CA LEU A 58 6.86 0.94 10.73
C LEU A 58 6.11 2.06 10.00
N PRO A 59 6.49 3.34 10.21
CA PRO A 59 5.85 4.45 9.52
C PRO A 59 6.30 4.51 8.05
N LEU A 60 5.52 3.91 7.14
CA LEU A 60 5.72 4.05 5.69
C LEU A 60 5.30 5.43 5.18
N GLY A 61 5.98 5.91 4.12
CA GLY A 61 5.55 7.05 3.30
C GLY A 61 5.82 8.43 3.91
N ARG A 62 6.78 8.55 4.84
CA ARG A 62 7.26 9.84 5.33
C ARG A 62 8.37 10.34 4.40
N LYS A 63 8.14 11.45 3.70
CA LYS A 63 9.20 12.14 2.95
C LYS A 63 10.26 12.59 3.96
N LYS A 64 11.54 12.27 3.72
CA LYS A 64 12.70 12.43 4.64
C LYS A 64 12.90 13.83 5.27
N ARG A 65 12.07 14.84 4.95
CA ARG A 65 12.20 16.22 5.43
C ARG A 65 10.91 16.85 5.97
N ALA A 66 9.79 16.12 6.04
CA ALA A 66 8.55 16.65 6.61
C ALA A 66 8.41 16.16 8.06
N ASN A 67 8.89 16.97 9.02
CA ASN A 67 8.51 16.83 10.42
C ASN A 67 7.00 17.11 10.53
N LEU A 68 6.25 16.21 11.16
CA LEU A 68 4.80 16.32 11.27
C LEU A 68 4.40 16.93 12.62
N THR A 69 3.61 17.99 12.53
CA THR A 69 2.68 18.53 13.51
C THR A 69 1.72 17.43 14.02
N PRO A 70 1.31 17.43 15.30
CA PRO A 70 0.58 16.33 15.93
C PRO A 70 -0.92 16.35 15.56
N GLY A 71 -1.28 15.75 14.42
CA GLY A 71 -2.69 15.64 14.00
C GLY A 71 -3.02 14.46 13.08
N GLY A 72 -2.07 13.55 12.84
CA GLY A 72 -2.23 12.45 11.88
C GLY A 72 -2.34 11.10 12.54
N ARG A 73 -3.50 10.80 13.16
CA ARG A 73 -3.87 9.53 13.80
C ARG A 73 -2.73 8.87 14.58
N ASP A 74 -2.60 9.25 15.84
CA ASP A 74 -1.78 8.55 16.84
C ASP A 74 -2.23 7.09 16.95
N PHE A 75 -1.52 6.17 16.31
CA PHE A 75 -1.77 4.74 16.44
C PHE A 75 -0.81 4.13 17.47
N LYS A 76 -1.37 3.96 18.67
CA LYS A 76 -0.93 3.13 19.81
C LYS A 76 0.51 2.63 19.77
N GLN A 77 1.43 3.50 20.16
CA GLN A 77 2.75 3.08 20.66
C GLN A 77 2.62 2.56 22.10
N LYS A 78 1.78 1.53 22.29
CA LYS A 78 1.67 0.75 23.52
C LYS A 78 1.40 -0.69 23.12
N ASN A 79 2.47 -1.42 22.77
CA ASN A 79 2.80 -2.72 23.37
C ASN A 79 3.83 -3.52 22.56
N ASP A 80 4.72 -4.13 23.33
CA ASP A 80 5.55 -5.32 23.10
C ASP A 80 6.77 -5.23 22.18
N GLN A 81 7.94 -5.16 22.83
CA GLN A 81 9.25 -5.51 22.25
C GLN A 81 9.24 -6.86 21.51
N ARG A 82 8.31 -7.77 21.88
CA ARG A 82 8.11 -9.09 21.27
C ARG A 82 7.59 -8.99 19.84
N ILE A 83 6.63 -8.10 19.57
CA ILE A 83 6.06 -7.87 18.23
C ILE A 83 7.15 -7.26 17.35
N PHE A 84 7.84 -6.23 17.86
CA PHE A 84 8.95 -5.59 17.16
C PHE A 84 10.07 -6.57 16.76
N ARG A 85 10.51 -7.44 17.67
CA ARG A 85 11.51 -8.49 17.39
C ARG A 85 11.03 -9.48 16.31
N ARG A 86 9.77 -9.90 16.37
CA ARG A 86 9.15 -10.83 15.40
C ARG A 86 9.06 -10.20 14.01
N THR A 87 8.69 -8.93 13.96
CA THR A 87 8.60 -8.14 12.74
C THR A 87 9.97 -7.97 12.08
N MET A 88 11.01 -7.61 12.85
CA MET A 88 12.38 -7.49 12.34
C MET A 88 12.95 -8.80 11.79
N MET A 89 12.68 -9.93 12.46
CA MET A 89 13.07 -11.26 11.93
C MET A 89 12.38 -11.58 10.61
N THR A 90 11.14 -11.12 10.43
CA THR A 90 10.35 -11.37 9.21
C THR A 90 10.86 -10.52 8.05
N GLU A 91 11.25 -9.27 8.29
CA GLU A 91 11.85 -8.40 7.28
C GLU A 91 13.23 -8.89 6.81
N LYS A 92 14.09 -9.34 7.73
CA LYS A 92 15.42 -9.89 7.40
C LYS A 92 15.37 -11.15 6.53
N ARG A 93 14.25 -11.89 6.57
CA ARG A 93 14.02 -13.09 5.74
C ARG A 93 13.58 -12.75 4.32
N MET A 94 13.23 -11.49 4.03
CA MET A 94 12.77 -11.11 2.70
C MET A 94 13.96 -10.84 1.77
N PRO A 95 13.91 -11.34 0.52
CA PRO A 95 14.92 -10.99 -0.46
C PRO A 95 14.88 -9.48 -0.72
N LYS A 96 16.05 -8.84 -0.88
CA LYS A 96 16.16 -7.38 -1.06
C LYS A 96 15.39 -6.86 -2.28
N SER A 97 15.08 -7.72 -3.25
CA SER A 97 14.23 -7.43 -4.41
C SER A 97 12.74 -7.32 -4.11
N ALA A 98 12.29 -7.67 -2.90
CA ALA A 98 10.90 -7.55 -2.46
C ALA A 98 10.61 -6.23 -1.73
N VAL A 99 11.60 -5.34 -1.66
CA VAL A 99 11.51 -3.99 -1.10
C VAL A 99 11.89 -3.02 -2.21
N PHE A 100 10.87 -2.64 -2.98
CA PHE A 100 10.90 -1.85 -4.22
C PHE A 100 11.35 -2.62 -5.47
#